data_AF-A0A8B8GCP0-F1
#
_entry.id   AF-A0A8B8GCP0-F1
#
_cell.length_a   1.000
_cell.length_b   1.000
_cell.length_c   1.000
_cell.angle_alpha   90.00
_cell.angle_beta   90.00
_cell.angle_gamma   90.00
#
_symmetry.space_group_name_H-M   'P 1'
#
loop_
_entity.id
_entity.type
_entity.pdbx_description
1 polymer ?
#
loop_
_entity_poly.entity_id
_entity_poly.type
_entity_poly.pdbx_seq_one_letter_code
_entity_poly.pdbx_strand_id
1 'polypeptide(L)'
;MNSHSLQNTNVDTYPNILENFPLQYEMDLQNVEVKLINDDIYKSNMLTALSRMGGTKTDEATKYILKKIYTNKLAMCYSWMGGKGKKVLSTMILPKLIIDNI
;
A
#
# COMPACT_ATOMS: atom_id res chain seq x y z
N MET A 1 -19.28 -22.11 -34.97
CA MET A 1 -18.16 -21.17 -34.77
C MET A 1 -18.05 -20.91 -33.29
N ASN A 2 -16.91 -21.27 -32.71
CA ASN A 2 -16.64 -21.29 -31.28
C ASN A 2 -16.06 -19.94 -30.85
N SER A 3 -16.61 -19.30 -29.81
CA SER A 3 -16.00 -18.19 -29.07
C SER A 3 -16.68 -18.17 -27.70
N HIS A 4 -16.33 -19.05 -26.77
CA HIS A 4 -15.25 -18.92 -25.79
C HIS A 4 -15.17 -17.56 -25.06
N SER A 5 -15.66 -17.61 -23.81
CA SER A 5 -15.13 -16.97 -22.60
C SER A 5 -15.64 -15.59 -22.18
N LEU A 6 -16.48 -15.66 -21.14
CA LEU A 6 -16.74 -14.67 -20.09
C LEU A 6 -15.50 -13.83 -19.73
N GLN A 7 -15.63 -12.51 -19.74
CA GLN A 7 -14.99 -11.66 -18.73
C GLN A 7 -16.01 -10.66 -18.21
N ASN A 8 -16.58 -11.01 -17.07
CA ASN A 8 -17.37 -10.14 -16.20
C ASN A 8 -16.48 -8.98 -15.75
N THR A 9 -16.49 -7.87 -16.49
CA THR A 9 -15.85 -6.62 -16.09
C THR A 9 -16.77 -5.90 -15.10
N ASN A 10 -16.85 -6.40 -13.87
CA ASN A 10 -17.08 -5.50 -12.74
C ASN A 10 -15.81 -4.64 -12.64
N VAL A 11 -15.75 -3.59 -13.47
CA VAL A 11 -14.74 -2.54 -13.34
C VAL A 11 -15.09 -1.82 -12.06
N ASP A 12 -14.57 -2.37 -10.96
CA ASP A 12 -14.53 -1.75 -9.65
C ASP A 12 -13.94 -0.35 -9.83
N THR A 13 -14.82 0.63 -10.03
CA THR A 13 -14.48 2.02 -10.30
C THR A 13 -14.11 2.65 -8.98
N TYR A 14 -12.97 2.25 -8.43
CA TYR A 14 -12.32 2.95 -7.35
C TYR A 14 -11.21 3.80 -7.96
N PRO A 15 -10.97 5.03 -7.45
CA PRO A 15 -9.81 5.80 -7.85
C PRO A 15 -8.60 4.88 -7.66
N ASN A 16 -7.81 4.71 -8.70
CA ASN A 16 -6.72 3.75 -8.76
C ASN A 16 -5.57 4.30 -7.89
N ILE A 17 -5.73 4.25 -6.57
CA ILE A 17 -4.83 4.87 -5.58
C ILE A 17 -3.40 4.34 -5.74
N LEU A 18 -3.31 3.12 -6.26
CA LEU A 18 -2.10 2.38 -6.56
C LEU A 18 -1.31 2.95 -7.75
N GLU A 19 -1.89 3.85 -8.56
CA GLU A 19 -1.19 4.51 -9.68
C GLU A 19 -0.01 5.37 -9.22
N ASN A 20 -0.08 5.89 -7.99
CA ASN A 20 0.98 6.73 -7.42
C ASN A 20 2.06 5.90 -6.69
N PHE A 21 1.97 4.57 -6.74
CA PHE A 21 2.94 3.67 -6.13
C PHE A 21 3.78 2.97 -7.22
N PRO A 22 5.05 2.60 -6.94
CA PRO A 22 5.73 2.70 -5.65
C PRO A 22 6.23 4.12 -5.36
N LEU A 23 6.17 4.50 -4.08
CA LEU A 23 6.67 5.78 -3.59
C LEU A 23 8.21 5.79 -3.65
N GLN A 24 8.75 6.77 -4.35
CA GLN A 24 10.20 6.95 -4.49
C GLN A 24 10.75 7.96 -3.48
N TYR A 25 10.02 9.05 -3.25
CA TYR A 25 10.48 10.16 -2.43
C TYR A 25 9.75 10.22 -1.09
N GLU A 26 10.45 10.74 -0.07
CA GLU A 26 9.86 10.93 1.25
C GLU A 26 8.70 11.93 1.24
N MET A 27 8.75 12.92 0.35
CA MET A 27 7.66 13.88 0.16
C MET A 27 6.39 13.18 -0.32
N ASP A 28 6.49 12.19 -1.20
CA ASP A 28 5.32 11.42 -1.67
C ASP A 28 4.73 10.60 -0.53
N LEU A 29 5.58 9.98 0.29
CA LEU A 29 5.16 9.26 1.49
C LEU A 29 4.44 10.18 2.49
N GLN A 30 4.99 11.36 2.76
CA GLN A 30 4.36 12.36 3.62
C GLN A 30 3.03 12.84 3.06
N ASN A 31 2.92 13.04 1.74
CA ASN A 31 1.67 13.42 1.10
C ASN A 31 0.60 12.33 1.25
N VAL A 32 0.98 11.05 1.13
CA VAL A 32 0.07 9.92 1.37
C VAL A 32 -0.35 9.87 2.84
N GLU A 33 0.58 10.05 3.79
CA GLU A 33 0.26 10.11 5.23
C GLU A 33 -0.73 11.24 5.56
N VAL A 34 -0.52 12.44 5.02
CA VAL A 34 -1.42 13.58 5.20
C VAL A 34 -2.80 13.27 4.60
N LYS A 35 -2.87 12.63 3.43
CA LYS A 35 -4.15 12.20 2.84
C LYS A 35 -4.85 11.14 3.69
N LEU A 36 -4.12 10.17 4.24
CA LEU A 36 -4.68 9.15 5.13
C LEU A 36 -5.26 9.74 6.43
N ILE A 37 -4.77 10.89 6.88
CA ILE A 37 -5.27 11.60 8.06
C ILE A 37 -6.49 12.47 7.73
N ASN A 38 -6.44 13.19 6.60
CA ASN A 38 -7.44 14.21 6.27
C ASN A 38 -8.59 13.71 5.40
N ASP A 39 -8.46 12.53 4.79
CA ASP A 39 -9.44 11.98 3.85
C ASP A 39 -9.78 10.52 4.21
N ASP A 40 -10.91 10.35 4.91
CA ASP A 40 -11.45 9.05 5.28
C ASP A 40 -11.83 8.19 4.07
N ILE A 41 -12.23 8.81 2.95
CA ILE A 41 -12.57 8.09 1.72
C ILE A 41 -11.29 7.52 1.11
N TYR A 42 -10.23 8.33 1.03
CA TYR A 42 -8.91 7.89 0.59
C TYR A 42 -8.39 6.75 1.46
N LYS A 43 -8.52 6.87 2.79
CA LYS A 43 -8.15 5.81 3.74
C LYS A 43 -8.95 4.52 3.52
N SER A 44 -10.27 4.60 3.39
CA SER A 44 -11.13 3.44 3.15
C SER A 44 -10.79 2.73 1.83
N ASN A 45 -10.55 3.50 0.77
CA ASN A 45 -10.15 2.96 -0.52
C ASN A 45 -8.76 2.30 -0.41
N MET A 46 -7.83 2.90 0.35
CA MET A 46 -6.49 2.34 0.57
C MET A 46 -6.57 1.01 1.31
N LEU A 47 -7.38 0.93 2.37
CA LEU A 47 -7.65 -0.31 3.11
C LEU A 47 -8.20 -1.40 2.17
N THR A 48 -9.19 -1.06 1.35
CA THR A 48 -9.76 -1.99 0.37
C THR A 48 -8.71 -2.50 -0.61
N ALA A 49 -7.84 -1.62 -1.12
CA ALA A 49 -6.75 -2.01 -2.01
C ALA A 49 -5.74 -2.95 -1.33
N LEU A 50 -5.39 -2.67 -0.07
CA LEU A 50 -4.49 -3.49 0.73
C LEU A 50 -5.08 -4.88 1.01
N SER A 51 -6.34 -4.97 1.42
CA SER A 51 -7.03 -6.25 1.66
C SER A 51 -7.15 -7.08 0.38
N ARG A 52 -7.31 -6.45 -0.79
CA ARG A 52 -7.31 -7.15 -2.10
C ARG A 52 -5.92 -7.61 -2.54
N MET A 53 -4.87 -6.91 -2.15
CA MET A 53 -3.47 -7.31 -2.39
C MET A 53 -2.99 -8.38 -1.40
N GLY A 54 -3.68 -8.51 -0.26
CA GLY A 54 -3.43 -9.53 0.74
C GLY A 54 -3.54 -10.94 0.17
N GLY A 55 -2.93 -11.89 0.88
CA GLY A 55 -2.95 -13.31 0.54
C GLY A 55 -3.12 -14.15 1.80
N THR A 56 -3.19 -15.47 1.65
CA THR A 56 -3.46 -16.39 2.77
C THR A 56 -2.41 -16.38 3.88
N LYS A 57 -1.20 -15.89 3.61
CA LYS A 57 -0.11 -15.78 4.58
C LYS A 57 0.22 -14.32 4.82
N THR A 58 -0.04 -13.85 6.03
CA THR A 58 0.11 -12.46 6.44
C THR A 58 1.54 -11.94 6.28
N ASP A 59 2.56 -12.73 6.61
CA ASP A 59 3.98 -12.37 6.43
C ASP A 59 4.39 -12.14 4.97
N GLU A 60 3.96 -13.03 4.08
CA GLU A 60 4.30 -12.94 2.65
C GLU A 60 3.52 -11.80 1.99
N ALA A 61 2.25 -11.66 2.33
CA ALA A 61 1.38 -10.58 1.88
C ALA A 61 1.90 -9.20 2.32
N THR A 62 2.30 -9.06 3.59
CA THR A 62 2.87 -7.81 4.12
C THR A 62 4.14 -7.43 3.37
N LYS A 63 5.06 -8.37 3.17
CA LYS A 63 6.30 -8.13 2.40
C LYS A 63 6.01 -7.78 0.95
N TYR A 64 5.03 -8.43 0.33
CA TYR A 64 4.62 -8.17 -1.04
C TYR A 64 4.03 -6.76 -1.19
N ILE A 65 3.13 -6.38 -0.30
CA ILE A 65 2.51 -5.05 -0.27
C ILE A 65 3.56 -3.98 0.00
N LEU A 66 4.45 -4.15 0.98
CA LEU A 66 5.53 -3.19 1.24
C LEU A 66 6.42 -2.98 0.01
N LYS A 67 6.72 -4.03 -0.76
CA LYS A 67 7.50 -3.92 -2.02
C LYS A 67 6.74 -3.20 -3.14
N LYS A 68 5.40 -3.25 -3.12
CA LYS A 68 4.54 -2.52 -4.08
C LYS A 68 4.38 -1.05 -3.69
N ILE A 69 4.36 -0.77 -2.40
CA ILE A 69 4.15 0.56 -1.82
C ILE A 69 5.44 1.38 -1.81
N TYR A 70 6.57 0.77 -1.41
CA TYR A 70 7.84 1.46 -1.28
C TYR A 70 8.81 1.01 -2.37
N THR A 71 9.49 1.96 -3.00
CA THR A 71 10.68 1.62 -3.80
C THR A 71 11.79 1.10 -2.89
N ASN A 72 12.69 0.25 -3.42
CA ASN A 72 13.86 -0.22 -2.66
C ASN A 72 14.69 0.93 -2.07
N LYS A 73 14.84 2.04 -2.81
CA LYS A 73 15.57 3.22 -2.35
C LYS A 73 14.93 3.82 -1.10
N LEU A 74 13.61 4.03 -1.14
CA LEU A 74 12.86 4.56 0.00
C LEU A 74 12.87 3.56 1.17
N ALA A 75 12.60 2.29 0.91
CA ALA A 75 12.59 1.24 1.93
C ALA A 75 13.93 1.10 2.68
N MET A 76 15.06 1.41 2.04
CA MET A 76 16.37 1.40 2.71
C MET A 76 16.52 2.50 3.77
N CYS A 77 15.86 3.64 3.60
CA CYS A 77 15.89 4.78 4.53
C CYS A 77 15.05 4.55 5.79
N TYR A 78 14.13 3.57 5.76
CA TYR A 78 13.22 3.28 6.85
C TYR A 78 13.52 1.93 7.49
N SER A 79 13.16 1.80 8.76
CA SER A 79 13.12 0.52 9.46
C SER A 79 12.08 0.56 10.55
N TRP A 80 11.56 -0.61 10.95
CA TRP A 80 10.47 -0.69 11.94
C TRP A 80 10.74 0.11 13.22
N MET A 81 11.93 -0.03 13.80
CA MET A 81 12.35 0.67 15.03
C MET A 81 13.38 1.79 14.82
N GLY A 82 13.71 2.16 13.58
CA GLY A 82 14.72 3.20 13.31
C GLY A 82 16.17 2.79 13.58
N GLY A 83 16.54 1.54 13.31
CA GLY A 83 17.91 1.04 13.51
C GLY A 83 18.92 1.62 12.51
N LYS A 84 20.17 1.81 12.96
CA LYS A 84 21.31 2.25 12.13
C LYS A 84 21.10 3.60 11.42
N GLY A 85 20.49 4.58 12.11
CA GLY A 85 20.25 5.92 11.57
C GLY A 85 19.09 6.00 10.56
N LYS A 86 18.30 4.92 10.43
CA LYS A 86 17.10 4.88 9.59
C LYS A 86 15.93 5.54 10.30
N LYS A 87 14.97 6.05 9.52
CA LYS A 87 13.73 6.60 10.05
C LYS A 87 12.83 5.49 10.59
N VAL A 88 12.05 5.84 11.61
CA VAL A 88 11.13 4.92 12.27
C VAL A 88 9.88 4.77 11.40
N LEU A 89 9.62 3.55 10.94
CA LEU A 89 8.45 3.22 10.14
C LEU A 89 7.21 2.98 11.02
N SER A 90 7.40 2.43 12.22
CA SER A 90 6.29 2.12 13.15
C SER A 90 5.56 3.35 13.70
N THR A 91 6.05 4.57 13.48
CA THR A 91 5.33 5.80 13.85
C THR A 91 4.37 6.28 12.77
N MET A 92 4.53 5.82 11.53
CA MET A 92 3.72 6.21 10.38
C MET A 92 2.39 5.44 10.33
N ILE A 93 1.38 6.00 9.69
CA ILE A 93 0.03 5.44 9.61
C ILE A 93 -0.05 4.39 8.50
N LEU A 94 0.50 4.66 7.32
CA LEU A 94 0.48 3.75 6.18
C LEU A 94 1.01 2.35 6.51
N PRO A 95 2.22 2.17 7.10
CA PRO A 95 2.73 0.84 7.44
C PRO A 95 1.92 0.14 8.55
N LYS A 96 1.26 0.89 9.45
CA LYS A 96 0.33 0.30 10.43
C LYS A 96 -0.92 -0.23 9.75
N LEU A 97 -1.53 0.57 8.87
CA LEU A 97 -2.70 0.14 8.11
C LEU A 97 -2.42 -1.14 7.30
N ILE A 98 -1.22 -1.25 6.73
CA ILE A 98 -0.77 -2.46 6.03
C ILE A 98 -0.75 -3.67 6.97
N ILE A 99 -0.15 -3.57 8.15
CA ILE A 99 -0.02 -4.71 9.08
C ILE A 99 -1.35 -5.06 9.74
N ASP A 100 -2.17 -4.06 10.06
CA ASP A 100 -3.43 -4.26 10.78
C ASP A 100 -4.54 -4.86 9.89
N ASN A 101 -4.40 -4.82 8.56
CA ASN A 101 -5.46 -5.19 7.60
C ASN A 101 -5.07 -6.32 6.63
N ILE A 102 -3.99 -7.06 6.93
CA ILE A 102 -3.54 -8.23 6.18
C ILE A 102 -3.81 -9.51 6.96
#